data_AF-A0A7W9GUB6-F1
#
_entry.id   AF-A0A7W9GUB6-F1
#
_cell.length_a   1.000
_cell.length_b   1.000
_cell.length_c   1.000
_cell.angle_alpha   90.00
_cell.angle_beta   90.00
_cell.angle_gamma   90.00
#
_symmetry.space_group_name_H-M   'P 1'
#
loop_
_entity.id
_entity.type
_entity.pdbx_description
1 polymer ?
#
loop_
_entity_poly.entity_id
_entity_poly.type
_entity_poly.pdbx_seq_one_letter_code
_entity_poly.pdbx_strand_id
1 'polypeptide(L)'
;MSLQTRYEFVLPRGYVDGDGALHRTGTMRLATARDELEPLRDPMVDGPDDPRLTILVLARVVESLGSLELVTAHEIENLFAVDLAFLQDFYGVINFGSQGDYEALLQSQQELLGPVTASSPAGASASASAGVSGDEAPGEPVAVGAPEPALRGARPGRSAIEELPGVGR
;
A
#
# COMPACT_ATOMS: atom_id res chain seq x y z
N MET A 1 -22.25 7.24 19.58
CA MET A 1 -21.69 7.73 18.30
C MET A 1 -21.80 6.60 17.30
N SER A 2 -22.35 6.85 16.11
CA SER A 2 -22.38 5.88 15.03
C SER A 2 -21.02 5.82 14.34
N LEU A 3 -20.55 4.62 13.98
CA LEU A 3 -19.32 4.43 13.23
C LEU A 3 -19.50 4.92 11.78
N GLN A 4 -18.63 5.82 11.32
CA GLN A 4 -18.56 6.18 9.91
C GLN A 4 -17.88 5.04 9.14
N THR A 5 -18.58 4.51 8.15
CA THR A 5 -18.13 3.35 7.35
C THR A 5 -18.01 3.66 5.87
N ARG A 6 -18.36 4.89 5.46
CA ARG A 6 -18.34 5.38 4.08
C ARG A 6 -17.66 6.73 4.02
N TYR A 7 -16.88 6.92 2.97
CA TYR A 7 -16.07 8.11 2.75
C TYR A 7 -16.20 8.51 1.28
N GLU A 8 -16.49 9.79 1.07
CA GLU A 8 -16.59 10.36 -0.26
C GLU A 8 -15.20 10.76 -0.75
N PHE A 9 -14.96 10.60 -2.04
CA PHE A 9 -13.72 11.00 -2.70
C PHE A 9 -14.01 11.69 -4.04
N VAL A 10 -13.01 12.42 -4.52
CA VAL A 10 -13.04 13.04 -5.85
C VAL A 10 -11.75 12.68 -6.58
N LEU A 11 -11.88 12.02 -7.72
CA LEU A 11 -10.75 11.69 -8.58
C LEU A 11 -10.11 12.97 -9.16
N PRO A 12 -8.77 13.10 -9.06
CA PRO A 12 -8.02 14.21 -9.66
C PRO A 12 -8.37 14.47 -11.13
N ARG A 13 -8.41 13.43 -11.99
CA ARG A 13 -8.80 13.56 -13.41
C ARG A 13 -10.20 13.02 -13.65
N GLY A 14 -10.47 11.82 -13.17
CA GLY A 14 -11.76 11.14 -13.35
C GLY A 14 -11.70 9.99 -14.34
N TYR A 15 -12.73 9.15 -14.28
CA TYR A 15 -12.99 8.08 -15.22
C TYR A 15 -13.86 8.58 -16.37
N VAL A 16 -13.50 8.25 -17.62
CA VAL A 16 -14.33 8.50 -18.79
C VAL A 16 -14.95 7.18 -19.23
N ASP A 17 -16.28 7.08 -19.22
CA ASP A 17 -16.97 5.86 -19.62
C ASP A 17 -17.03 5.70 -21.15
N GLY A 18 -17.64 4.60 -21.61
CA GLY A 18 -17.79 4.29 -23.03
C GLY A 18 -18.66 5.29 -23.81
N ASP A 19 -19.52 6.04 -23.13
CA ASP A 19 -20.38 7.08 -23.71
C ASP A 19 -19.71 8.47 -23.68
N GLY A 20 -18.50 8.56 -23.12
CA GLY A 20 -17.73 9.80 -22.98
C GLY A 20 -18.14 10.64 -21.77
N ALA A 21 -18.93 10.11 -20.85
CA ALA A 21 -19.28 10.79 -19.61
C ALA A 21 -18.09 10.76 -18.63
N LEU A 22 -17.86 11.90 -17.96
CA LEU A 22 -16.79 12.04 -16.98
C LEU A 22 -17.32 11.83 -15.55
N HIS A 23 -16.76 10.84 -14.85
CA HIS A 23 -17.08 10.51 -13.47
C HIS A 23 -15.90 10.83 -12.55
N ARG A 24 -16.13 11.67 -11.53
CA ARG A 24 -15.08 12.09 -10.60
C ARG A 24 -15.41 11.84 -9.15
N THR A 25 -16.65 12.10 -8.75
CA THR A 25 -17.10 11.93 -7.37
C THR A 25 -17.47 10.48 -7.12
N GLY A 26 -17.00 9.89 -6.04
CA GLY A 26 -17.36 8.51 -5.69
C GLY A 26 -17.41 8.29 -4.19
N THR A 27 -17.90 7.13 -3.80
CA THR A 27 -17.99 6.70 -2.40
C THR A 27 -17.24 5.39 -2.23
N MET A 28 -16.36 5.34 -1.23
CA MET A 28 -15.68 4.12 -0.81
C MET A 28 -16.13 3.75 0.60
N ARG A 29 -16.39 2.47 0.83
CA ARG A 29 -16.64 1.93 2.17
C ARG A 29 -15.36 1.37 2.80
N LEU A 30 -15.37 1.25 4.12
CA LEU A 30 -14.35 0.46 4.81
C LEU A 30 -14.32 -0.96 4.26
N ALA A 31 -13.11 -1.46 4.06
CA ALA A 31 -12.87 -2.82 3.64
C ALA A 31 -13.20 -3.78 4.77
N THR A 32 -13.70 -4.96 4.39
CA THR A 32 -13.81 -6.09 5.30
C THR A 32 -12.68 -7.07 5.02
N ALA A 33 -12.37 -7.94 5.98
CA ALA A 33 -11.42 -9.03 5.75
C ALA A 33 -11.80 -9.91 4.52
N ARG A 34 -13.09 -9.98 4.18
CA ARG A 34 -13.54 -10.69 2.98
C ARG A 34 -13.09 -9.98 1.70
N ASP A 35 -13.09 -8.65 1.68
CA ASP A 35 -12.69 -7.90 0.50
C ASP A 35 -11.20 -8.07 0.18
N GLU A 36 -10.38 -8.27 1.21
CA GLU A 36 -8.95 -8.54 1.09
C GLU A 36 -8.64 -9.99 0.70
N LEU A 37 -9.38 -10.96 1.27
CA LEU A 37 -9.07 -12.37 1.11
C LEU A 37 -9.76 -13.05 -0.07
N GLU A 38 -10.93 -12.57 -0.51
CA GLU A 38 -11.65 -13.18 -1.64
C GLU A 38 -10.85 -13.10 -2.95
N PRO A 39 -10.23 -11.95 -3.32
CA PRO A 39 -9.47 -11.86 -4.56
C PRO A 39 -8.26 -12.81 -4.65
N LEU A 40 -7.65 -13.17 -3.52
CA LEU A 40 -6.55 -14.15 -3.46
C LEU A 40 -6.96 -15.57 -3.87
N ARG A 41 -8.26 -15.83 -4.02
CA ARG A 41 -8.79 -17.11 -4.52
C ARG A 41 -8.92 -17.14 -6.04
N ASP A 42 -8.78 -16.00 -6.71
CA ASP A 42 -8.82 -15.92 -8.17
C ASP A 42 -7.56 -16.60 -8.75
N PRO A 43 -7.70 -17.57 -9.67
CA PRO A 43 -6.55 -18.23 -10.30
C PRO A 43 -5.61 -17.30 -11.06
N MET A 44 -6.07 -16.09 -11.41
CA MET A 44 -5.28 -15.08 -12.12
C MET A 44 -4.44 -14.20 -11.18
N VAL A 45 -4.56 -14.38 -9.87
CA VAL A 45 -3.80 -13.64 -8.85
C VAL A 45 -2.70 -14.57 -8.32
N ASP A 46 -1.45 -14.23 -8.62
CA ASP A 46 -0.29 -15.07 -8.27
C ASP A 46 -0.01 -15.09 -6.75
N GLY A 47 -0.49 -14.09 -6.01
CA GLY A 47 -0.32 -14.00 -4.57
C GLY A 47 -0.61 -12.60 -3.99
N PRO A 48 -0.24 -12.36 -2.71
CA PRO A 48 -0.48 -11.09 -2.03
C PRO A 48 0.28 -9.89 -2.60
N ASP A 49 1.34 -10.13 -3.37
CA ASP A 49 2.16 -9.07 -3.96
C ASP A 49 1.78 -8.76 -5.42
N ASP A 50 0.74 -9.41 -5.96
CA ASP A 50 0.28 -9.22 -7.33
C ASP A 50 -0.47 -7.88 -7.49
N PRO A 51 -0.06 -6.99 -8.43
CA PRO A 51 -0.76 -5.73 -8.67
C PRO A 51 -2.26 -5.87 -9.00
N ARG A 52 -2.71 -7.02 -9.54
CA ARG A 52 -4.12 -7.29 -9.81
C ARG A 52 -4.94 -7.37 -8.52
N LEU A 53 -4.33 -7.79 -7.41
CA LEU A 53 -5.00 -7.87 -6.11
C LEU A 53 -5.56 -6.50 -5.71
N THR A 54 -4.75 -5.45 -5.80
CA THR A 54 -5.14 -4.08 -5.47
C THR A 54 -6.35 -3.62 -6.28
N ILE A 55 -6.37 -3.91 -7.57
CA ILE A 55 -7.47 -3.56 -8.48
C ILE A 55 -8.77 -4.26 -8.04
N LEU A 56 -8.68 -5.56 -7.75
CA LEU A 56 -9.83 -6.36 -7.31
C LEU A 56 -10.35 -5.90 -5.94
N VAL A 57 -9.48 -5.53 -5.01
CA VAL A 57 -9.87 -4.96 -3.70
C VAL A 57 -10.60 -3.65 -3.91
N LEU A 58 -10.02 -2.72 -4.68
CA LEU A 58 -10.62 -1.41 -4.96
C LEU A 58 -12.00 -1.53 -5.61
N ALA A 59 -12.16 -2.43 -6.60
CA ALA A 59 -13.44 -2.69 -7.24
C ALA A 59 -14.53 -3.17 -6.28
N ARG A 60 -14.17 -3.77 -5.13
CA ARG A 60 -15.15 -4.25 -4.14
C ARG A 60 -15.56 -3.20 -3.12
N VAL A 61 -14.70 -2.21 -2.87
CA VAL A 61 -14.89 -1.21 -1.81
C VAL A 61 -15.36 0.13 -2.33
N VAL A 62 -15.14 0.43 -3.62
CA VAL A 62 -15.77 1.58 -4.27
C VAL A 62 -17.23 1.22 -4.55
N GLU A 63 -18.15 1.84 -3.83
CA GLU A 63 -19.59 1.62 -3.96
C GLU A 63 -20.19 2.38 -5.15
N SER A 64 -19.64 3.55 -5.49
CA SER A 64 -20.10 4.33 -6.64
C SER A 64 -19.02 5.24 -7.22
N LEU A 65 -19.17 5.56 -8.50
CA LEU A 65 -18.33 6.54 -9.21
C LEU A 65 -19.18 7.32 -10.23
N GLY A 66 -19.50 8.57 -9.92
CA GLY A 66 -20.40 9.41 -10.71
C GLY A 66 -21.81 8.81 -10.74
N SER A 67 -22.27 8.45 -11.94
CA SER A 67 -23.55 7.77 -12.14
C SER A 67 -23.44 6.23 -12.13
N LEU A 68 -22.24 5.69 -11.93
CA LEU A 68 -22.00 4.25 -11.85
C LEU A 68 -22.28 3.78 -10.41
N GLU A 69 -23.36 3.02 -10.22
CA GLU A 69 -23.72 2.40 -8.93
C GLU A 69 -23.02 1.07 -8.69
N LEU A 70 -22.31 0.56 -9.70
CA LEU A 70 -21.53 -0.66 -9.63
C LEU A 70 -20.19 -0.40 -10.32
N VAL A 71 -19.14 -0.33 -9.53
CA VAL A 71 -17.77 -0.20 -10.03
C VAL A 71 -17.16 -1.60 -10.09
N THR A 72 -16.64 -1.99 -11.25
CA THR A 72 -15.98 -3.28 -11.44
C THR A 72 -14.49 -3.10 -11.65
N ALA A 73 -13.76 -4.22 -11.74
CA ALA A 73 -12.34 -4.18 -12.09
C ALA A 73 -12.10 -3.45 -13.42
N HIS A 74 -13.05 -3.53 -14.36
CA HIS A 74 -12.94 -2.83 -15.65
C HIS A 74 -12.82 -1.31 -15.47
N GLU A 75 -13.66 -0.68 -14.64
CA GLU A 75 -13.59 0.77 -14.41
C GLU A 75 -12.27 1.15 -13.71
N ILE A 76 -11.85 0.36 -12.72
CA ILE A 76 -10.61 0.60 -11.97
C ILE A 76 -9.36 0.45 -12.87
N GLU A 77 -9.32 -0.56 -13.74
CA GLU A 77 -8.23 -0.80 -14.70
C GLU A 77 -8.11 0.33 -15.73
N ASN A 78 -9.22 1.00 -16.04
CA ASN A 78 -9.28 2.08 -17.02
C ASN A 78 -9.13 3.49 -16.41
N LEU A 79 -8.83 3.59 -15.11
CA LEU A 79 -8.48 4.86 -14.48
C LEU A 79 -7.14 5.39 -15.01
N PHE A 80 -6.98 6.71 -15.03
CA PHE A 80 -5.65 7.29 -15.19
C PHE A 80 -4.74 6.85 -14.02
N ALA A 81 -3.45 6.69 -14.29
CA ALA A 81 -2.49 6.26 -13.26
C ALA A 81 -2.51 7.16 -12.00
N VAL A 82 -2.74 8.46 -12.15
CA VAL A 82 -2.88 9.41 -11.02
C VAL A 82 -4.13 9.15 -10.18
N ASP A 83 -5.24 8.74 -10.80
CA ASP A 83 -6.49 8.44 -10.11
C ASP A 83 -6.40 7.07 -9.42
N LEU A 84 -5.78 6.09 -10.07
CA LEU A 84 -5.51 4.79 -9.44
C LEU A 84 -4.57 4.92 -8.24
N ALA A 85 -3.52 5.74 -8.33
CA ALA A 85 -2.64 6.03 -7.20
C ALA A 85 -3.42 6.70 -6.06
N PHE A 86 -4.24 7.71 -6.38
CA PHE A 86 -5.09 8.37 -5.39
C PHE A 86 -6.03 7.38 -4.68
N LEU A 87 -6.68 6.46 -5.39
CA LEU A 87 -7.55 5.46 -4.76
C LEU A 87 -6.80 4.48 -3.86
N GLN A 88 -5.57 4.11 -4.21
CA GLN A 88 -4.71 3.28 -3.36
C GLN A 88 -4.35 4.00 -2.06
N ASP A 89 -3.95 5.27 -2.14
CA ASP A 89 -3.65 6.09 -0.96
C ASP A 89 -4.90 6.27 -0.09
N PHE A 90 -6.03 6.60 -0.71
CA PHE A 90 -7.32 6.77 -0.02
C PHE A 90 -7.74 5.50 0.70
N TYR A 91 -7.62 4.35 0.02
CA TYR A 91 -7.89 3.05 0.62
C TYR A 91 -7.02 2.79 1.86
N GLY A 92 -5.71 3.02 1.75
CA GLY A 92 -4.78 2.82 2.84
C GLY A 92 -5.11 3.69 4.05
N VAL A 93 -5.41 4.96 3.81
CA VAL A 93 -5.72 5.94 4.85
C VAL A 93 -7.02 5.61 5.58
N ILE A 94 -8.11 5.29 4.88
CA ILE A 94 -9.39 5.05 5.58
C ILE A 94 -9.40 3.72 6.35
N ASN A 95 -8.61 2.72 5.93
CA ASN A 95 -8.62 1.38 6.55
C ASN A 95 -7.53 1.20 7.61
N PHE A 96 -6.38 1.86 7.45
CA PHE A 96 -5.19 1.65 8.30
C PHE A 96 -4.58 2.94 8.84
N GLY A 97 -5.01 4.10 8.33
CA GLY A 97 -4.50 5.40 8.75
C GLY A 97 -5.14 5.93 10.03
N SER A 98 -4.56 7.01 10.53
CA SER A 98 -5.11 7.83 11.61
C SER A 98 -6.00 8.96 11.09
N GLN A 99 -6.70 9.63 12.00
CA GLN A 99 -7.45 10.85 11.69
C GLN A 99 -6.58 11.92 10.99
N GLY A 100 -5.32 12.08 11.42
CA GLY A 100 -4.40 13.06 10.84
C GLY A 100 -3.97 12.70 9.41
N ASP A 101 -3.83 11.40 9.11
CA ASP A 101 -3.52 10.94 7.75
C ASP A 101 -4.69 11.21 6.80
N TYR A 102 -5.93 11.03 7.28
CA TYR A 102 -7.14 11.38 6.54
C TYR A 102 -7.24 12.89 6.28
N GLU A 103 -6.96 13.72 7.28
CA GLU A 103 -6.94 15.18 7.12
C GLU A 103 -5.87 15.63 6.11
N ALA A 104 -4.67 15.05 6.17
CA ALA A 104 -3.60 15.36 5.22
C ALA A 104 -3.97 14.96 3.78
N LEU A 105 -4.62 13.81 3.60
CA LEU A 105 -5.10 13.36 2.28
C LEU A 105 -6.18 14.30 1.71
N LEU A 106 -7.11 14.77 2.54
CA LEU A 106 -8.11 15.75 2.10
C LEU A 106 -7.47 17.08 1.67
N GLN A 107 -6.42 17.51 2.36
CA GLN A 107 -5.69 18.72 1.98
C GLN A 107 -4.96 18.56 0.64
N SER A 108 -4.25 17.44 0.43
CA SER A 108 -3.58 17.18 -0.85
C SER A 108 -4.57 17.07 -2.01
N GLN A 109 -5.76 16.51 -1.76
CA GLN A 109 -6.84 16.49 -2.74
C GLN A 109 -7.26 17.90 -3.16
N GLN A 110 -7.42 18.83 -2.21
CA GLN A 110 -7.77 20.23 -2.51
C GLN A 110 -6.70 20.91 -3.36
N GLU A 111 -5.43 20.62 -3.11
CA GLU A 111 -4.30 21.15 -3.89
C GLU A 111 -4.27 20.59 -5.32
N LEU A 112 -4.55 19.30 -5.50
CA LEU A 112 -4.61 18.63 -6.81
C LEU A 112 -5.83 19.04 -7.65
N LEU A 113 -6.96 19.31 -7.00
CA LEU A 113 -8.19 19.73 -7.65
C LEU A 113 -8.23 21.24 -7.93
N GLY A 114 -7.38 22.01 -7.26
CA GLY A 114 -7.25 23.44 -7.46
C GLY A 114 -6.83 23.80 -8.89
N PRO A 115 -7.11 25.04 -9.36
CA PRO A 115 -6.60 25.49 -10.64
C PRO A 115 -5.06 25.38 -10.64
N VAL A 116 -4.48 24.92 -11.76
CA VAL A 116 -3.02 24.90 -11.99
C VAL A 116 -2.54 26.35 -12.14
N THR A 117 -2.62 27.14 -11.08
CA THR A 117 -1.91 28.41 -10.98
C THR A 117 -0.55 28.08 -10.39
N ALA A 118 0.49 28.29 -11.19
CA ALA A 118 1.88 27.93 -10.93
C ALA A 118 2.32 28.21 -9.47
N SER A 119 2.43 27.15 -8.67
CA SER A 119 3.19 27.19 -7.43
C SER A 119 4.67 27.01 -7.78
N SER A 120 5.38 28.12 -7.99
CA SER A 120 6.84 28.14 -7.86
C SER A 120 7.20 27.80 -6.42
N PRO A 121 8.12 26.86 -6.15
CA PRO A 121 8.55 26.61 -4.78
C PRO A 121 9.50 27.73 -4.35
N ALA A 122 8.96 28.76 -3.70
CA ALA A 122 9.74 29.73 -2.94
C ALA A 122 9.72 29.30 -1.46
N GLY A 123 10.82 28.72 -0.99
CA GLY A 123 11.04 28.51 0.44
C GLY A 123 11.72 27.19 0.81
N ALA A 124 12.93 26.93 0.30
CA ALA A 124 13.83 26.00 0.97
C ALA A 124 14.28 26.63 2.30
N SER A 125 13.65 26.23 3.40
CA SER A 125 14.12 26.58 4.74
C SER A 125 15.45 25.87 4.99
N ALA A 126 16.52 26.66 5.06
CA ALA A 126 17.85 26.22 5.41
C ALA A 126 17.89 25.72 6.86
N SER A 127 18.21 24.44 7.06
CA SER A 127 18.64 23.94 8.37
C SER A 127 20.13 24.23 8.54
N ALA A 128 20.45 25.20 9.38
CA ALA A 128 21.81 25.46 9.84
C ALA A 128 22.25 24.34 10.80
N SER A 129 23.31 23.62 10.44
CA SER A 129 24.00 22.66 11.30
C SER A 129 24.97 23.38 12.24
N ALA A 130 24.70 23.35 13.54
CA ALA A 130 25.61 23.82 14.57
C ALA A 130 26.32 22.65 15.27
N GLY A 131 27.63 22.55 14.99
CA GLY A 131 28.75 22.03 15.81
C GLY A 131 28.56 20.88 16.80
N VAL A 132 29.32 19.80 16.56
CA VAL A 132 29.86 18.94 17.63
C VAL A 132 31.37 18.83 17.43
N SER A 133 32.13 19.34 18.41
CA SER A 133 33.57 19.18 18.58
C SER A 133 33.81 18.48 19.91
N GLY A 134 34.66 17.44 19.95
CA GLY A 134 35.04 16.73 21.18
C GLY A 134 35.90 15.48 20.96
N ASP A 135 37.18 15.74 20.70
CA ASP A 135 38.42 14.91 20.73
C ASP A 135 38.54 13.98 21.96
N GLU A 136 38.72 12.65 21.83
CA GLU A 136 39.97 11.81 21.83
C GLU A 136 40.50 11.39 23.26
N ALA A 137 40.22 10.16 23.73
CA ALA A 137 41.12 8.96 23.89
C ALA A 137 41.69 8.73 25.33
N PRO A 138 42.48 7.67 25.63
CA PRO A 138 42.24 6.22 25.48
C PRO A 138 42.52 5.42 26.79
N GLY A 139 42.24 4.11 26.80
CA GLY A 139 42.69 3.20 27.86
C GLY A 139 42.58 1.71 27.51
N GLU A 140 43.70 1.09 27.16
CA GLU A 140 44.01 -0.36 27.26
C GLU A 140 44.91 -0.56 28.51
N PRO A 141 45.26 -1.78 29.01
CA PRO A 141 45.31 -3.08 28.30
C PRO A 141 44.87 -4.32 29.14
N VAL A 142 44.94 -5.52 28.56
CA VAL A 142 45.79 -6.67 28.98
C VAL A 142 45.25 -8.01 28.43
N ALA A 143 46.21 -8.82 27.95
CA ALA A 143 46.12 -10.02 27.14
C ALA A 143 45.88 -11.36 27.90
N VAL A 144 45.58 -12.42 27.13
CA VAL A 144 46.39 -13.67 26.96
C VAL A 144 45.49 -14.88 26.66
N GLY A 145 45.83 -15.65 25.61
CA GLY A 145 45.70 -17.11 25.61
C GLY A 145 44.89 -17.73 24.47
N ALA A 146 45.59 -18.16 23.40
CA ALA A 146 45.13 -19.24 22.50
C ALA A 146 45.41 -20.61 23.17
N PRO A 147 44.75 -21.73 22.80
CA PRO A 147 44.96 -22.35 21.48
C PRO A 147 43.72 -23.04 20.84
N GLU A 148 43.77 -23.22 19.51
CA GLU A 148 43.04 -24.23 18.72
C GLU A 148 43.58 -25.67 18.99
N PRO A 149 43.05 -26.80 18.43
CA PRO A 149 42.08 -26.98 17.32
C PRO A 149 41.00 -28.09 17.54
N ALA A 150 40.03 -28.24 16.61
CA ALA A 150 39.67 -29.53 15.96
C ALA A 150 38.31 -29.53 15.22
N LEU A 151 38.39 -29.62 13.89
CA LEU A 151 37.71 -30.54 12.95
C LEU A 151 36.27 -31.06 13.21
N ARG A 152 35.44 -30.82 12.17
CA ARG A 152 34.44 -31.69 11.50
C ARG A 152 33.08 -31.96 12.15
N GLY A 153 32.03 -31.56 11.42
CA GLY A 153 30.69 -32.14 11.48
C GLY A 153 29.81 -31.63 10.33
N ALA A 154 29.72 -32.40 9.24
CA ALA A 154 28.86 -32.13 8.09
C ALA A 154 27.36 -32.16 8.47
N ARG A 155 26.56 -31.29 7.86
CA ARG A 155 25.10 -31.28 7.99
C ARG A 155 24.47 -32.20 6.92
N PRO A 156 23.82 -33.31 7.26
CA PRO A 156 22.83 -33.91 6.36
C PRO A 156 21.55 -33.04 6.45
N GLY A 157 20.80 -32.75 5.40
CA GLY A 157 20.37 -33.62 4.30
C GLY A 157 18.85 -33.72 4.41
N ARG A 158 18.13 -33.18 3.42
CA ARG A 158 16.66 -33.04 3.37
C ARG A 158 15.94 -34.37 3.63
N SER A 159 14.98 -34.40 4.55
CA SER A 159 14.02 -35.50 4.64
C SER A 159 12.86 -35.25 3.68
N ALA A 160 12.85 -36.03 2.60
CA ALA A 160 11.67 -36.31 1.80
C ALA A 160 10.67 -37.13 2.65
N ILE A 161 9.38 -36.80 2.56
CA ILE A 161 8.29 -37.63 3.08
C ILE A 161 7.61 -38.21 1.85
N GLU A 162 7.75 -39.52 1.68
CA GLU A 162 7.08 -40.33 0.66
C GLU A 162 5.56 -40.41 0.91
N GLU A 163 4.81 -40.31 -0.18
CA GLU A 163 3.38 -40.61 -0.28
C GLU A 163 3.11 -42.10 -0.04
N LEU A 164 2.09 -42.40 0.78
CA LEU A 164 1.53 -43.75 0.87
C LEU A 164 0.40 -43.91 -0.16
N PRO A 165 0.43 -44.94 -1.03
CA PRO A 165 -0.65 -45.18 -1.98
C PRO A 165 -1.84 -45.86 -1.29
N GLY A 166 -3.04 -45.37 -1.61
CA GLY A 166 -4.30 -45.95 -1.17
C GLY A 166 -4.50 -47.37 -1.71
N VAL A 167 -4.97 -48.27 -0.85
CA VAL A 167 -5.49 -49.58 -1.23
C VAL A 167 -6.99 -49.58 -0.92
N GLY A 168 -7.79 -49.60 -1.98
CA GLY A 168 -9.21 -49.86 -1.88
C GLY A 168 -9.50 -51.35 -1.65
N ARG A 169 -10.54 -51.63 -0.87
CA ARG A 169 -11.65 -52.55 -1.16
C ARG A 169 -12.78 -52.29 -0.18
#